data_AF-A0A0F9JYM8-F1
#
_entry.id   AF-A0A0F9JYM8-F1
#
_cell.length_a   1.000
_cell.length_b   1.000
_cell.length_c   1.000
_cell.angle_alpha   90.00
_cell.angle_beta   90.00
_cell.angle_gamma   90.00
#
_symmetry.space_group_name_H-M   'P 1'
#
loop_
_entity.id
_entity.type
_entity.pdbx_description
1 polymer ?
#
loop_
_entity_poly.entity_id
_entity_poly.type
_entity_poly.pdbx_seq_one_letter_code
_entity_poly.pdbx_strand_id
1 'polypeptide(L)'
;MSDANIAIKVKSKVRTEQSLGEQVALSYASCGGPVWEMKEKGIKRYRCHVGHSFTQKALLQTQNDKLEETLWVSLRTLEEKKMFLRRMVEELATKGYKFIASS
;
A
#
# COMPACT_ATOMS: atom_id res chain seq x y z
N MET A 1 -4.06 1.46 -31.47
CA MET A 1 -5.25 1.46 -30.58
C MET A 1 -4.71 1.62 -29.16
N SER A 2 -5.10 2.69 -28.47
CA SER A 2 -4.51 3.15 -27.20
C SER A 2 -4.92 2.26 -26.02
N ASP A 3 -3.96 1.83 -25.21
CA ASP A 3 -4.09 0.98 -24.00
C ASP A 3 -4.86 1.64 -22.83
N ALA A 4 -5.61 2.72 -23.07
CA ALA A 4 -6.15 3.58 -22.01
C ALA A 4 -7.53 3.18 -21.44
N ASN A 5 -8.14 2.05 -21.82
CA ASN A 5 -9.57 1.82 -21.55
C ASN A 5 -9.96 0.69 -20.58
N ILE A 6 -9.03 0.16 -19.78
CA ILE A 6 -9.38 -0.81 -18.72
C ILE A 6 -9.00 -0.26 -17.34
N ALA A 7 -9.46 0.94 -17.02
CA ALA A 7 -9.57 1.33 -15.62
C ALA A 7 -10.81 0.64 -15.03
N ILE A 8 -10.58 -0.41 -14.23
CA ILE A 8 -11.62 -1.03 -13.40
C ILE A 8 -12.15 0.06 -12.46
N LYS A 9 -13.25 0.71 -12.86
CA LYS A 9 -13.95 1.70 -12.03
C LYS A 9 -14.64 0.95 -10.89
N VAL A 10 -13.93 0.74 -9.79
CA VAL A 10 -14.58 0.44 -8.52
C VAL A 10 -15.36 1.70 -8.15
N LYS A 11 -16.67 1.70 -8.43
CA LYS A 11 -17.54 2.82 -8.06
C LYS A 11 -17.54 2.96 -6.54
N SER A 12 -16.96 4.04 -6.07
CA SER A 12 -17.04 4.49 -4.68
C SER A 12 -18.50 4.55 -4.22
N LYS A 13 -18.78 3.98 -3.05
CA LYS A 13 -20.09 3.87 -2.39
C LYS A 13 -20.22 4.79 -1.19
N VAL A 14 -19.39 5.82 -1.07
CA VAL A 14 -19.30 6.74 0.09
C VAL A 14 -20.68 7.19 0.60
N ARG A 15 -21.58 7.64 -0.28
CA ARG A 15 -22.94 8.08 0.11
C ARG A 15 -23.74 6.98 0.79
N THR A 16 -23.65 5.76 0.26
CA THR A 16 -24.31 4.59 0.85
C THR A 16 -23.70 4.26 2.21
N GLU A 17 -22.38 4.22 2.32
CA GLU A 17 -21.72 3.90 3.59
C GLU A 17 -22.02 4.95 4.68
N GLN A 18 -22.07 6.23 4.30
CA GLN A 18 -22.44 7.34 5.19
C GLN A 18 -23.89 7.25 5.69
N SER A 19 -24.81 6.68 4.91
CA SER A 19 -26.18 6.42 5.37
C SER A 19 -26.30 5.22 6.32
N LEU A 20 -25.38 4.25 6.23
CA LEU A 20 -25.43 2.99 6.98
C LEU A 20 -24.65 3.03 8.30
N GLY A 21 -23.67 3.94 8.42
CA GLY A 21 -22.72 3.95 9.51
C GLY A 21 -22.18 5.33 9.87
N GLU A 22 -21.29 5.35 10.85
CA GLU A 22 -20.53 6.53 11.25
C GLU A 22 -19.08 6.37 10.82
N GLN A 23 -18.53 7.38 10.16
CA GLN A 23 -17.16 7.33 9.69
C GLN A 23 -16.22 7.34 10.89
N VAL A 24 -15.22 6.46 10.88
CA VAL A 24 -14.17 6.41 11.89
C VAL A 24 -12.87 6.99 11.32
N ALA A 25 -11.99 7.48 12.21
CA ALA A 25 -10.67 8.00 11.85
C ALA A 25 -9.66 6.88 11.51
N LEU A 26 -10.07 5.94 10.66
CA LEU A 26 -9.27 4.81 10.20
C LEU A 26 -9.42 4.67 8.68
N SER A 27 -8.33 4.21 8.05
CA SER A 27 -8.33 3.79 6.65
C SER A 27 -8.14 2.28 6.57
N TYR A 28 -8.82 1.65 5.61
CA TYR A 28 -8.64 0.22 5.38
C TYR A 28 -7.43 -0.01 4.46
N ALA A 29 -6.41 -0.69 4.98
CA ALA A 29 -5.08 -0.78 4.36
C ALA A 29 -5.08 -1.40 2.96
N SER A 30 -6.02 -2.29 2.63
CA SER A 30 -6.07 -2.92 1.29
C SER A 30 -6.74 -2.06 0.23
N CYS A 31 -7.63 -1.14 0.59
CA CYS A 31 -8.27 -0.22 -0.36
C CYS A 31 -7.85 1.25 -0.21
N GLY A 32 -7.05 1.58 0.81
CA GLY A 32 -6.48 2.90 1.04
C GLY A 32 -7.47 4.01 1.37
N GLY A 33 -8.73 3.66 1.68
CA GLY A 33 -9.81 4.64 1.85
C GLY A 33 -10.52 4.54 3.19
N PRO A 34 -11.43 5.51 3.46
CA PRO A 34 -12.10 5.63 4.76
C PRO A 34 -12.98 4.42 5.08
N VAL A 35 -13.24 4.28 6.38
CA VAL A 35 -14.03 3.20 6.98
C VAL A 35 -15.18 3.77 7.80
N TRP A 36 -16.32 3.08 7.79
CA TRP A 36 -17.50 3.38 8.58
C TRP A 36 -17.80 2.22 9.55
N GLU A 37 -18.14 2.52 10.79
CA GLU A 37 -18.75 1.59 11.74
C GLU A 37 -20.26 1.54 11.50
N MET A 38 -20.83 0.36 11.27
CA MET A 38 -22.25 0.19 10.93
C MET A 38 -23.15 0.33 12.15
N LYS A 39 -24.32 0.97 12.00
CA LYS A 39 -25.30 1.21 13.09
C LYS A 39 -26.11 -0.03 13.51
N GLU A 40 -25.62 -1.24 13.27
CA GLU A 40 -26.34 -2.48 13.58
C GLU A 40 -26.25 -2.86 15.07
N LYS A 41 -27.36 -3.35 15.65
CA LYS A 41 -27.37 -3.89 17.02
C LYS A 41 -26.64 -5.25 17.05
N GLY A 42 -25.63 -5.38 17.89
CA GLY A 42 -24.89 -6.63 18.09
C GLY A 42 -23.41 -6.50 17.78
N ILE A 43 -22.91 -7.32 16.84
CA ILE A 43 -21.48 -7.39 16.51
C ILE A 43 -21.07 -6.15 15.72
N LYS A 44 -20.03 -5.44 16.17
CA LYS A 44 -19.44 -4.32 15.44
C LYS A 44 -18.95 -4.76 14.06
N ARG A 45 -19.58 -4.19 13.03
CA ARG A 45 -19.22 -4.35 11.61
C ARG A 45 -18.70 -3.03 11.08
N TYR A 46 -17.74 -3.14 10.17
CA TYR A 46 -17.14 -2.00 9.51
C TYR A 46 -17.22 -2.19 8.00
N ARG A 47 -17.39 -1.08 7.27
CA ARG A 47 -17.37 -1.09 5.81
C ARG A 47 -16.47 -0.02 5.25
N CYS A 48 -15.77 -0.32 4.16
CA CYS A 48 -14.94 0.67 3.46
C CYS A 48 -15.71 1.37 2.33
N HIS A 49 -15.14 2.45 1.80
CA HIS A 49 -15.75 3.26 0.74
C HIS A 49 -16.10 2.54 -0.58
N VAL A 50 -15.65 1.29 -0.79
CA VAL A 50 -16.01 0.46 -1.96
C VAL A 50 -16.94 -0.70 -1.61
N GLY A 51 -17.27 -0.87 -0.33
CA GLY A 51 -18.29 -1.78 0.17
C GLY A 51 -17.80 -3.11 0.74
N HIS A 52 -16.49 -3.31 0.92
CA HIS A 52 -16.00 -4.45 1.72
C HIS A 52 -16.55 -4.35 3.14
N SER A 53 -16.90 -5.48 3.75
CA SER A 53 -17.41 -5.58 5.11
C SER A 53 -16.52 -6.49 5.94
N PHE A 54 -16.26 -6.10 7.18
CA PHE A 54 -15.36 -6.81 8.08
C PHE A 54 -15.78 -6.66 9.53
N THR A 55 -15.41 -7.62 10.37
CA THR A 55 -15.51 -7.49 11.83
C THR A 55 -14.33 -6.67 12.35
N GLN A 56 -14.42 -6.20 13.60
CA GLN A 56 -13.30 -5.51 14.25
C GLN A 56 -12.01 -6.35 14.24
N LYS A 57 -12.12 -7.65 14.53
CA LYS A 57 -10.97 -8.58 14.56
C LYS A 57 -10.35 -8.75 13.17
N ALA A 58 -11.18 -8.91 12.14
CA ALA A 58 -10.70 -9.04 10.76
C ALA A 58 -10.00 -7.75 10.29
N LEU A 59 -10.54 -6.58 10.64
CA LEU A 59 -9.93 -5.29 10.31
C LEU A 59 -8.53 -5.17 10.92
N LEU A 60 -8.38 -5.48 12.20
CA LEU A 60 -7.10 -5.44 12.89
C LEU A 60 -6.10 -6.43 12.30
N GLN A 61 -6.54 -7.65 12.01
CA GLN A 61 -5.68 -8.67 11.40
C GLN A 61 -5.16 -8.19 10.04
N THR A 62 -6.04 -7.68 9.17
CA THR A 62 -5.62 -7.17 7.85
C THR A 62 -4.67 -5.97 7.96
N GLN A 63 -4.84 -5.10 8.96
CA GLN A 63 -3.88 -4.02 9.20
C GLN A 63 -2.49 -4.56 9.59
N ASN A 64 -2.44 -5.59 10.44
CA ASN A 64 -1.18 -6.24 10.82
C ASN A 64 -0.52 -6.91 9.62
N ASP A 65 -1.27 -7.69 8.84
CA ASP A 65 -0.76 -8.39 7.66
C ASP A 65 -0.17 -7.39 6.66
N LYS A 66 -0.87 -6.26 6.43
CA LYS A 66 -0.40 -5.24 5.49
C LYS A 66 0.80 -4.46 6.02
N LEU A 67 0.88 -4.25 7.33
CA LEU A 67 2.05 -3.64 7.96
C LEU A 67 3.28 -4.53 7.77
N GLU A 68 3.15 -5.82 8.06
CA GLU A 68 4.22 -6.80 7.90
C GLU A 68 4.69 -6.88 6.44
N GLU A 69 3.76 -6.99 5.48
CA GLU A 69 4.07 -6.98 4.05
C GLU A 69 4.85 -5.71 3.64
N THR A 70 4.40 -4.54 4.13
CA THR A 70 5.04 -3.26 3.81
C THR A 70 6.45 -3.18 4.38
N LEU A 71 6.65 -3.68 5.60
CA LEU A 71 7.97 -3.74 6.23
C LEU A 71 8.92 -4.67 5.47
N TRP A 72 8.45 -5.85 5.06
CA TRP A 72 9.23 -6.78 4.24
C TRP A 72 9.66 -6.17 2.91
N VAL A 73 8.73 -5.53 2.20
CA VAL A 73 9.04 -4.84 0.95
C VAL A 73 10.04 -3.72 1.18
N SER A 74 9.85 -2.91 2.23
CA SER A 74 10.75 -1.81 2.56
C SER A 74 12.17 -2.28 2.84
N LEU A 75 12.33 -3.33 3.66
CA LEU A 75 13.64 -3.92 3.96
C LEU A 75 14.33 -4.42 2.70
N ARG A 76 13.64 -5.21 1.88
CA ARG A 76 14.17 -5.73 0.61
C ARG A 76 14.62 -4.58 -0.31
N THR A 77 13.80 -3.54 -0.45
CA THR A 77 14.13 -2.38 -1.29
C THR A 77 15.37 -1.63 -0.76
N LEU A 78 15.55 -1.54 0.56
CA LEU A 78 16.76 -0.95 1.14
C LEU A 78 18.01 -1.79 0.86
N GLU A 79 17.90 -3.12 0.92
CA GLU A 79 19.00 -4.04 0.58
C GLU A 79 19.39 -3.94 -0.90
N GLU A 80 18.40 -3.91 -1.79
CA GLU A 80 18.60 -3.73 -3.23
C GLU A 80 19.27 -2.38 -3.53
N LYS A 81 18.83 -1.30 -2.87
CA LYS A 81 19.45 0.03 -2.98
C LYS A 81 20.90 0.01 -2.53
N LYS A 82 21.22 -0.66 -1.42
CA LYS A 82 22.60 -0.83 -0.95
C LYS A 82 23.46 -1.55 -1.98
N MET A 83 22.97 -2.64 -2.57
CA MET A 83 23.70 -3.37 -3.60
C MET A 83 23.93 -2.52 -4.84
N PHE A 84 22.92 -1.76 -5.29
CA PHE A 84 23.04 -0.86 -6.43
C PHE A 84 24.09 0.22 -6.22
N LEU A 85 24.07 0.89 -5.06
CA LEU A 85 25.07 1.92 -4.71
C LEU A 85 26.49 1.36 -4.66
N ARG A 86 26.69 0.13 -4.17
CA ARG A 86 28.01 -0.52 -4.17
C ARG A 86 28.52 -0.74 -5.60
N ARG A 87 27.68 -1.24 -6.50
CA ARG A 87 28.04 -1.42 -7.92
C ARG A 87 28.42 -0.09 -8.59
N MET A 88 27.68 0.99 -8.31
CA MET A 88 28.02 2.31 -8.85
C MET A 88 29.42 2.77 -8.41
N VAL A 89 29.79 2.54 -7.16
CA VAL A 89 31.13 2.87 -6.65
C VAL A 89 32.22 2.04 -7.35
N GLU A 90 32.00 0.74 -7.52
CA GLU A 90 32.94 -0.15 -8.23
C GLU A 90 33.14 0.24 -9.71
N GLU A 91 32.07 0.62 -10.40
CA GLU A 91 32.13 1.10 -11.78
C GLU A 91 32.91 2.41 -11.90
N LEU A 92 32.68 3.36 -10.98
CA LEU A 92 33.39 4.63 -10.94
C LEU A 92 34.88 4.43 -10.64
N ALA A 93 35.23 3.55 -9.70
CA ALA A 93 36.61 3.21 -9.41
C ALA A 93 37.32 2.63 -10.64
N THR A 94 36.68 1.68 -11.33
CA THR A 94 37.23 1.05 -12.54
C THR A 94 37.43 2.06 -13.68
N LYS A 95 36.48 2.98 -13.88
CA LYS A 95 36.61 4.06 -14.88
C LYS A 95 37.70 5.06 -14.49
N GLY A 96 37.84 5.39 -13.20
CA GLY A 96 38.91 6.24 -12.69
C GLY A 96 40.30 5.65 -12.91
N TYR A 97 40.48 4.35 -12.67
CA TYR A 97 41.74 3.64 -12.97
C TYR A 97 42.06 3.63 -14.47
N LYS A 98 41.05 3.45 -15.34
CA LYS A 98 41.25 3.52 -16.80
C LYS A 98 41.68 4.91 -17.26
N PHE A 99 41.14 5.97 -16.66
CA PHE A 99 41.51 7.36 -16.99
C PHE A 99 42.97 7.67 -16.65
N ILE A 100 43.44 7.21 -15.48
CA ILE A 100 44.83 7.41 -15.04
C ILE A 100 45.81 6.57 -15.88
N ALA A 101 45.44 5.34 -16.26
CA ALA A 101 46.32 4.44 -17.02
C ALA A 101 46.51 4.82 -18.50
N SER A 102 45.73 5.77 -19.02
CA SER A 102 45.81 6.26 -20.41
C SER A 102 46.47 7.64 -20.56
N SER A 103 47.06 8.18 -19.49
CA SER A 103 47.83 9.44 -19.49
C SER A 103 49.31 9.16 -19.27
#